data_AF-A0A4R8TQS7-F1
#
_entry.id   AF-A0A4R8TQS7-F1
#
_cell.length_a   1.000
_cell.length_b   1.000
_cell.length_c   1.000
_cell.angle_alpha   90.00
_cell.angle_beta   90.00
_cell.angle_gamma   90.00
#
_symmetry.space_group_name_H-M   'P 1'
#
loop_
_entity.id
_entity.type
_entity.pdbx_description
1 polymer ?
#
loop_
_entity_poly.entity_id
_entity_poly.type
_entity_poly.pdbx_seq_one_letter_code
_entity_poly.pdbx_strand_id
1 'polypeptide(L)'
;MSLADHAQKLSNTLEQAGLVPGSAAGLIPEDFKPTTKLGVSFAGKAVDAGNFFRAGECKQAPGVEFAAEEGAPSGASYTLFLTDPDAPTPDNPQFAFWRHWVLSGLQPLSGGAVVAETKPALTEFLGPGPKDDSKPHRYLFLLYREPEGLNLSKEDVGGEEFVQRRSWKPAEFAEKHGLKLVGVNWMTCAGDGWTE
;
A
#
# COMPACT_ATOMS: atom_id res chain seq x y z
N MET A 1 -2.77 -13.81 -15.78
CA MET A 1 -1.84 -12.71 -16.12
C MET A 1 -0.50 -13.07 -15.52
N SER A 2 0.59 -13.03 -16.30
CA SER A 2 1.93 -13.33 -15.79
C SER A 2 2.43 -12.20 -14.87
N LEU A 3 3.49 -12.47 -14.09
CA LEU A 3 4.13 -11.42 -13.28
C LEU A 3 4.72 -10.31 -14.18
N ALA A 4 5.21 -10.66 -15.36
CA ALA A 4 5.74 -9.71 -16.35
C ALA A 4 4.64 -8.78 -16.90
N ASP A 5 3.49 -9.33 -17.27
CA ASP A 5 2.34 -8.53 -17.72
C ASP A 5 1.86 -7.58 -16.62
N HIS A 6 1.81 -8.08 -15.37
CA HIS A 6 1.47 -7.27 -14.21
C HIS A 6 2.48 -6.14 -13.99
N ALA A 7 3.78 -6.42 -14.07
CA ALA A 7 4.84 -5.43 -13.93
C ALA A 7 4.74 -4.33 -14.99
N GLN A 8 4.50 -4.71 -16.26
CA GLN A 8 4.34 -3.74 -17.34
C GLN A 8 3.10 -2.86 -17.14
N LYS A 9 1.96 -3.47 -16.79
CA LYS A 9 0.73 -2.73 -16.49
C LYS A 9 0.95 -1.76 -15.32
N LEU A 10 1.53 -2.25 -14.23
CA LEU A 10 1.83 -1.46 -13.04
C LEU A 10 2.68 -0.24 -13.41
N SER A 11 3.82 -0.44 -14.07
CA SER A 11 4.72 0.64 -14.49
C SER A 11 3.98 1.70 -15.33
N ASN A 12 3.25 1.28 -16.37
CA ASN A 12 2.50 2.20 -17.22
C ASN A 12 1.46 3.02 -16.43
N THR A 13 0.73 2.37 -15.52
CA THR A 13 -0.33 3.04 -14.75
C THR A 13 0.23 3.99 -13.69
N LEU A 14 1.37 3.66 -13.07
CA LEU A 14 2.06 4.55 -12.13
C LEU A 14 2.57 5.82 -12.85
N GLU A 15 3.10 5.67 -14.06
CA GLU A 15 3.55 6.80 -14.89
C GLU A 15 2.36 7.68 -15.30
N GLN A 16 1.30 7.08 -15.86
CA GLN A 16 0.10 7.82 -16.26
C GLN A 16 -0.56 8.57 -15.11
N ALA A 17 -0.49 8.01 -13.90
CA ALA A 17 -1.02 8.63 -12.69
C ALA A 17 -0.09 9.68 -12.07
N GLY A 18 1.11 9.93 -12.62
CA GLY A 18 2.09 10.84 -12.03
C GLY A 18 2.57 10.39 -10.65
N LEU A 19 2.62 9.08 -10.41
CA LEU A 19 3.17 8.48 -9.19
C LEU A 19 4.67 8.22 -9.38
N VAL A 20 5.06 7.64 -10.52
CA VAL A 20 6.46 7.29 -10.84
C VAL A 20 6.74 7.54 -12.33
N PRO A 21 7.59 8.54 -12.71
CA PRO A 21 8.13 9.58 -11.83
C PRO A 21 7.00 10.45 -11.27
N GLY A 22 7.18 10.98 -10.07
CA GLY A 22 6.19 11.86 -9.45
C GLY A 22 6.12 11.73 -7.95
N SER A 23 4.90 11.80 -7.41
CA SER A 23 4.69 11.92 -5.97
C SER A 23 5.22 10.71 -5.18
N ALA A 24 5.34 9.52 -5.78
CA ALA A 24 5.81 8.31 -5.13
C ALA A 24 7.25 7.91 -5.50
N ALA A 25 8.01 8.74 -6.22
CA ALA A 25 9.36 8.39 -6.70
C ALA A 25 10.37 8.05 -5.57
N GLY A 26 10.17 8.59 -4.37
CA GLY A 26 10.98 8.22 -3.19
C GLY A 26 10.64 6.86 -2.59
N LEU A 27 9.47 6.30 -2.90
CA LEU A 27 8.98 5.03 -2.34
C LEU A 27 9.13 3.88 -3.33
N ILE A 28 8.91 4.15 -4.61
CA ILE A 28 8.92 3.18 -5.71
C ILE A 28 9.98 3.64 -6.72
N PRO A 29 11.10 2.92 -6.84
CA PRO A 29 12.10 3.20 -7.86
C PRO A 29 11.51 3.16 -9.28
N GLU A 30 12.00 4.01 -10.18
CA GLU A 30 11.54 4.06 -11.58
C GLU A 30 11.73 2.74 -12.33
N ASP A 31 12.80 2.01 -12.02
CA ASP A 31 13.14 0.71 -12.58
C ASP A 31 12.58 -0.48 -11.77
N PHE A 32 11.67 -0.21 -10.82
CA PHE A 32 11.11 -1.23 -9.95
C PHE A 32 10.42 -2.34 -10.75
N LYS A 33 10.79 -3.58 -10.43
CA LYS A 33 10.16 -4.79 -10.95
C LYS A 33 9.61 -5.60 -9.78
N PRO A 34 8.29 -5.83 -9.69
CA PRO A 34 7.72 -6.64 -8.62
C PRO A 34 8.26 -8.08 -8.72
N THR A 35 8.66 -8.62 -7.57
CA THR A 35 9.10 -10.02 -7.43
C THR A 35 7.94 -10.93 -7.02
N THR A 36 6.82 -10.35 -6.59
CA THR A 36 5.56 -11.04 -6.34
C THR A 36 4.37 -10.14 -6.70
N LYS A 37 3.21 -10.75 -6.94
CA LYS A 37 1.97 -10.02 -7.19
C LYS A 37 1.26 -9.76 -5.85
N LEU A 38 1.02 -8.49 -5.55
CA LEU A 38 0.19 -8.07 -4.41
C LEU A 38 -1.28 -7.98 -4.83
N GLY A 39 -2.09 -8.95 -4.41
CA GLY A 39 -3.54 -8.89 -4.52
C GLY A 39 -4.15 -8.19 -3.31
N VAL A 40 -5.08 -7.28 -3.59
CA VAL A 40 -5.87 -6.55 -2.59
C VAL A 40 -7.31 -6.54 -3.08
N SER A 41 -8.27 -6.77 -2.19
CA SER A 41 -9.69 -6.71 -2.56
C SER A 41 -10.57 -6.12 -1.45
N PHE A 42 -11.49 -5.24 -1.84
CA PHE A 42 -12.53 -4.71 -0.96
C PHE A 42 -13.85 -5.38 -1.30
N ALA A 43 -14.44 -6.12 -0.36
CA ALA A 43 -15.71 -6.83 -0.56
C ALA A 43 -15.78 -7.65 -1.87
N GLY A 44 -14.66 -8.29 -2.25
CA GLY A 44 -14.54 -9.10 -3.47
C GLY A 44 -14.20 -8.31 -4.75
N LYS A 45 -14.21 -6.98 -4.72
CA LYS A 45 -13.72 -6.13 -5.82
C LYS A 45 -12.21 -5.97 -5.70
N ALA A 46 -11.49 -6.53 -6.68
CA ALA A 46 -10.02 -6.47 -6.71
C ALA A 46 -9.52 -5.05 -7.01
N VAL A 47 -8.46 -4.65 -6.33
CA VAL A 47 -7.61 -3.53 -6.71
C VAL A 47 -6.72 -3.98 -7.85
N ASP A 48 -6.70 -3.20 -8.92
CA ASP A 48 -6.05 -3.56 -10.18
C ASP A 48 -5.41 -2.33 -10.84
N ALA A 49 -4.28 -1.90 -10.27
CA ALA A 49 -3.38 -0.90 -10.84
C ALA A 49 -4.08 0.38 -11.31
N GLY A 50 -4.76 1.05 -10.38
CA GLY A 50 -5.37 2.38 -10.58
C GLY A 50 -6.87 2.37 -10.84
N ASN A 51 -7.53 1.22 -10.74
CA ASN A 51 -8.98 1.17 -10.86
C ASN A 51 -9.70 1.97 -9.76
N PHE A 52 -10.92 2.39 -10.07
CA PHE A 52 -11.67 3.36 -9.27
C PHE A 52 -12.53 2.70 -8.18
N PHE A 53 -12.55 3.32 -7.01
CA PHE A 53 -13.39 2.99 -5.87
C PHE A 53 -14.13 4.20 -5.32
N ARG A 54 -15.23 3.94 -4.63
CA ARG A 54 -15.93 4.89 -3.77
C ARG A 54 -15.56 4.65 -2.32
N ALA A 55 -15.47 5.71 -1.52
CA ALA A 55 -15.13 5.61 -0.10
C ALA A 55 -16.03 4.62 0.66
N GLY A 56 -17.32 4.55 0.30
CA GLY A 56 -18.28 3.58 0.83
C GLY A 56 -17.93 2.12 0.59
N GLU A 57 -17.21 1.80 -0.49
CA GLU A 57 -16.73 0.43 -0.82
C GLU A 57 -15.55 0.01 0.08
N CYS A 58 -14.83 0.98 0.67
CA CYS A 58 -13.55 0.76 1.34
C CYS A 58 -13.60 0.97 2.86
N LYS A 59 -14.79 0.81 3.47
CA LYS A 59 -15.01 1.02 4.92
C LYS A 59 -14.35 -0.04 5.80
N GLN A 60 -14.24 -1.27 5.31
CA GLN A 60 -13.60 -2.38 6.01
C GLN A 60 -12.22 -2.64 5.42
N ALA A 61 -11.31 -3.19 6.24
CA ALA A 61 -9.99 -3.57 5.78
C ALA A 61 -10.08 -4.55 4.58
N PRO A 62 -9.27 -4.36 3.54
CA PRO A 62 -9.31 -5.25 2.39
C PRO A 62 -8.70 -6.61 2.71
N GLY A 63 -9.09 -7.63 1.95
CA GLY A 63 -8.33 -8.87 1.90
C GLY A 63 -6.98 -8.64 1.20
N VAL A 64 -5.94 -9.30 1.69
CA VAL A 64 -4.57 -9.22 1.15
C VAL A 64 -4.10 -10.63 0.78
N GLU A 65 -3.53 -10.76 -0.41
CA GLU A 65 -3.01 -12.02 -0.93
C GLU A 65 -1.69 -11.80 -1.68
N PHE A 66 -0.72 -12.68 -1.47
CA PHE A 66 0.51 -12.73 -2.25
C PHE A 66 1.18 -14.10 -2.10
N ALA A 67 2.11 -14.40 -3.00
CA ALA A 67 3.00 -15.56 -2.88
C ALA A 67 4.39 -15.11 -2.42
N ALA A 68 5.11 -15.98 -1.72
CA ALA A 68 6.54 -15.75 -1.45
C ALA A 68 7.27 -15.61 -2.79
N GLU A 69 8.17 -14.64 -2.88
CA GLU A 69 8.98 -14.45 -4.09
C GLU A 69 10.00 -15.58 -4.27
N GLU A 70 10.46 -15.76 -5.50
CA GLU A 70 11.50 -16.73 -5.79
C GLU A 70 12.78 -16.42 -4.99
N GLY A 71 13.30 -17.44 -4.29
CA GLY A 71 14.49 -17.29 -3.45
C GLY A 71 14.25 -16.58 -2.11
N ALA A 72 13.01 -16.31 -1.69
CA ALA A 72 12.74 -15.91 -0.31
C ALA A 72 13.22 -17.00 0.67
N PRO A 73 13.86 -16.62 1.79
CA PRO A 73 14.17 -17.56 2.87
C PRO A 73 12.91 -18.25 3.39
N SER A 74 13.06 -19.49 3.84
CA SER A 74 11.99 -20.19 4.53
C SER A 74 11.57 -19.40 5.78
N GLY A 75 10.27 -19.11 5.90
CA GLY A 75 9.73 -18.32 7.00
C GLY A 75 9.86 -16.81 6.85
N ALA A 76 10.23 -16.31 5.66
CA ALA A 76 10.24 -14.87 5.38
C ALA A 76 8.92 -14.20 5.75
N SER A 77 9.02 -13.05 6.40
CA SER A 77 7.89 -12.20 6.78
C SER A 77 7.88 -10.92 5.96
N TYR A 78 6.71 -10.29 5.90
CA TYR A 78 6.46 -9.13 5.07
C TYR A 78 5.70 -8.05 5.83
N THR A 79 5.97 -6.80 5.47
CA THR A 79 5.25 -5.63 5.94
C THR A 79 4.44 -5.02 4.80
N LEU A 80 3.15 -4.75 5.03
CA LEU A 80 2.28 -4.03 4.10
C LEU A 80 2.07 -2.60 4.58
N PHE A 81 2.23 -1.63 3.67
CA PHE A 81 1.78 -0.25 3.85
C PHE A 81 0.57 0.05 2.99
N LEU A 82 -0.40 0.78 3.54
CA LEU A 82 -1.39 1.54 2.79
C LEU A 82 -1.19 3.03 3.07
N THR A 83 -0.90 3.81 2.03
CA THR A 83 -0.67 5.25 2.15
C THR A 83 -1.29 6.08 1.04
N ASP A 84 -1.65 7.33 1.35
CA ASP A 84 -2.29 8.28 0.44
C ASP A 84 -1.37 9.51 0.22
N PRO A 85 -0.67 9.62 -0.93
CA PRO A 85 0.17 10.77 -1.28
C PRO A 85 -0.60 12.08 -1.48
N ASP A 86 -1.93 12.03 -1.55
CA ASP A 86 -2.78 13.15 -1.94
C ASP A 86 -3.45 13.85 -0.75
N ALA A 87 -3.33 13.35 0.47
CA ALA A 87 -3.99 13.97 1.62
C ALA A 87 -3.51 15.42 1.89
N PRO A 88 -4.39 16.38 2.24
CA PRO A 88 -5.84 16.25 2.34
C PRO A 88 -6.58 16.32 0.99
N THR A 89 -5.94 16.82 -0.07
CA THR A 89 -6.47 16.87 -1.45
C THR A 89 -5.31 16.81 -2.46
N PRO A 90 -5.45 16.15 -3.62
CA PRO A 90 -4.39 16.05 -4.62
C PRO A 90 -3.81 17.40 -5.07
N ASP A 91 -4.65 18.44 -5.10
CA ASP A 91 -4.26 19.80 -5.51
C ASP A 91 -3.42 20.55 -4.45
N ASN A 92 -3.47 20.13 -3.19
CA ASN A 92 -2.74 20.74 -2.08
C ASN A 92 -2.42 19.70 -0.98
N PRO A 93 -1.50 18.76 -1.25
CA PRO A 93 -1.30 17.56 -0.43
C PRO A 93 -0.39 17.83 0.79
N GLN A 94 -0.81 18.74 1.67
CA GLN A 94 -0.04 19.14 2.87
C GLN A 94 0.18 17.98 3.87
N PHE A 95 -0.66 16.95 3.81
CA PHE A 95 -0.61 15.75 4.64
C PHE A 95 -0.19 14.51 3.86
N ALA A 96 0.44 14.71 2.70
CA ALA A 96 0.88 13.67 1.78
C ALA A 96 1.48 12.47 2.50
N PHE A 97 1.19 11.29 1.97
CA PHE A 97 1.49 10.00 2.58
C PHE A 97 0.79 9.83 3.92
N TRP A 98 -0.52 10.09 3.94
CA TRP A 98 -1.31 9.72 5.10
C TRP A 98 -1.22 8.21 5.33
N ARG A 99 -0.90 7.79 6.56
CA ARG A 99 -0.77 6.39 6.92
C ARG A 99 -2.13 5.78 7.27
N HIS A 100 -2.67 4.99 6.35
CA HIS A 100 -3.97 4.34 6.49
C HIS A 100 -3.87 3.00 7.21
N TRP A 101 -2.84 2.21 6.90
CA TRP A 101 -2.67 0.86 7.45
C TRP A 101 -1.22 0.42 7.41
N VAL A 102 -0.74 -0.21 8.48
CA VAL A 102 0.57 -0.87 8.50
C VAL A 102 0.44 -2.21 9.21
N LEU A 103 0.71 -3.29 8.47
CA LEU A 103 0.76 -4.65 8.98
C LEU A 103 2.18 -5.17 8.86
N SER A 104 2.74 -5.75 9.93
CA SER A 104 4.04 -6.42 9.90
C SER A 104 3.87 -7.92 10.15
N GLY A 105 4.91 -8.70 9.88
CA GLY A 105 4.91 -10.13 10.14
C GLY A 105 4.00 -10.95 9.22
N LEU A 106 3.56 -10.40 8.08
CA LEU A 106 2.71 -11.16 7.16
C LEU A 106 3.46 -12.35 6.57
N GLN A 107 2.82 -13.51 6.54
CA GLN A 107 3.37 -14.70 5.91
C GLN A 107 2.38 -15.26 4.88
N PRO A 108 2.81 -15.51 3.63
CA PRO A 108 1.94 -16.11 2.62
C PRO A 108 1.64 -17.55 3.00
N LEU A 109 0.35 -17.93 3.04
CA LEU A 109 -0.04 -19.31 3.32
C LEU A 109 0.22 -20.21 2.10
N SER A 110 0.44 -21.51 2.37
CA SER A 110 0.61 -22.53 1.33
C SER A 110 -0.59 -22.50 0.37
N GLY A 111 -0.33 -22.30 -0.92
CA GLY A 111 -1.37 -22.13 -1.96
C GLY A 111 -1.62 -20.69 -2.43
N GLY A 112 -0.96 -19.69 -1.84
CA GLY A 112 -0.74 -18.37 -2.44
C GLY A 112 -1.94 -17.41 -2.48
N ALA A 113 -3.03 -17.69 -1.73
CA ALA A 113 -4.27 -16.92 -1.82
C ALA A 113 -4.64 -16.13 -0.55
N VAL A 114 -4.05 -16.43 0.61
CA VAL A 114 -4.39 -15.77 1.89
C VAL A 114 -3.12 -15.58 2.69
N VAL A 115 -3.00 -14.44 3.37
CA VAL A 115 -1.89 -14.14 4.26
C VAL A 115 -2.27 -14.46 5.71
N ALA A 116 -1.34 -15.01 6.47
CA ALA A 116 -1.46 -15.08 7.91
C ALA A 116 -1.01 -13.74 8.52
N GLU A 117 -1.91 -13.10 9.24
CA GLU A 117 -1.56 -11.99 10.14
C GLU A 117 -0.96 -12.58 11.42
N THR A 118 0.37 -12.63 11.49
CA THR A 118 1.06 -13.21 12.65
C THR A 118 1.25 -12.23 13.81
N LYS A 119 1.01 -10.93 13.56
CA LYS A 119 1.16 -9.84 14.51
C LYS A 119 -0.02 -8.88 14.43
N PRO A 120 -0.36 -8.16 15.52
CA PRO A 120 -1.31 -7.05 15.47
C PRO A 120 -0.85 -5.96 14.49
N ALA A 121 -1.80 -5.20 13.94
CA ALA A 121 -1.49 -4.05 13.12
C ALA A 121 -0.64 -3.02 13.89
N LEU A 122 0.39 -2.48 13.24
CA LEU A 122 1.17 -1.37 13.80
C LEU A 122 0.39 -0.07 13.70
N THR A 123 -0.35 0.10 12.62
CA THR A 123 -1.34 1.15 12.43
C THR A 123 -2.63 0.49 12.03
N GLU A 124 -3.68 0.63 12.84
CA GLU A 124 -5.00 0.06 12.55
C GLU A 124 -5.56 0.58 11.22
N PHE A 125 -6.34 -0.24 10.53
CA PHE A 125 -6.92 0.15 9.24
C PHE A 125 -7.86 1.35 9.43
N LEU A 126 -7.59 2.42 8.67
CA LEU A 126 -8.51 3.52 8.46
C LEU A 126 -8.82 3.60 6.97
N GLY A 127 -10.09 3.46 6.61
CA GLY A 127 -10.51 3.48 5.21
C GLY A 127 -10.24 4.81 4.50
N PRO A 128 -10.23 4.82 3.16
CA PRO A 128 -10.29 6.03 2.36
C PRO A 128 -11.41 6.96 2.83
N GLY A 129 -11.08 8.24 3.03
CA GLY A 129 -12.02 9.28 3.41
C GLY A 129 -11.89 10.58 2.62
N PRO A 130 -11.70 10.55 1.28
CA PRO A 130 -11.70 11.76 0.48
C PRO A 130 -13.07 12.44 0.58
N LYS A 131 -13.07 13.78 0.62
CA LYS A 131 -14.30 14.55 0.64
C LYS A 131 -14.96 14.53 -0.75
N ASP A 132 -16.28 14.73 -0.79
CA ASP A 132 -17.05 14.74 -2.04
C ASP A 132 -16.64 15.87 -3.00
N ASP A 133 -16.11 16.97 -2.48
CA ASP A 133 -15.59 18.11 -3.24
C ASP A 133 -14.09 17.99 -3.60
N SER A 134 -13.40 16.95 -3.10
CA SER A 134 -12.01 16.67 -3.47
C SER A 134 -11.95 15.87 -4.76
N LYS A 135 -10.92 16.11 -5.57
CA LYS A 135 -10.56 15.19 -6.65
C LYS A 135 -10.25 13.80 -6.07
N PRO A 136 -10.40 12.72 -6.86
CA PRO A 136 -10.07 11.39 -6.39
C PRO A 136 -8.62 11.28 -5.90
N HIS A 137 -8.42 10.63 -4.76
CA HIS A 137 -7.10 10.38 -4.17
C HIS A 137 -6.53 9.05 -4.66
N ARG A 138 -5.21 8.95 -4.73
CA ARG A 138 -4.47 7.73 -5.03
C ARG A 138 -4.13 7.03 -3.71
N TYR A 139 -4.29 5.71 -3.67
CA TYR A 139 -3.99 4.88 -2.52
C TYR A 139 -2.99 3.81 -2.91
N LEU A 140 -1.81 3.84 -2.29
CA LEU A 140 -0.69 2.94 -2.58
C LEU A 140 -0.65 1.80 -1.57
N PHE A 141 -0.70 0.58 -2.07
CA PHE A 141 -0.43 -0.64 -1.33
C PHE A 141 0.99 -1.12 -1.66
N LEU A 142 1.84 -1.17 -0.65
CA LEU A 142 3.27 -1.47 -0.82
C LEU A 142 3.63 -2.66 0.07
N LEU A 143 4.07 -3.75 -0.55
CA LEU A 143 4.53 -4.94 0.16
C LEU A 143 6.05 -4.95 0.22
N TYR A 144 6.58 -5.06 1.42
CA TYR A 144 8.01 -5.14 1.70
C TYR A 144 8.36 -6.47 2.34
N ARG A 145 9.45 -7.09 1.91
CA ARG A 145 10.07 -8.19 2.66
C ARG A 145 10.85 -7.63 3.84
N GLU A 146 10.65 -8.23 5.00
CA GLU A 146 11.35 -7.89 6.24
C GLU A 146 12.76 -8.54 6.26
N PRO A 147 13.77 -7.87 6.84
CA PRO A 147 15.01 -8.54 7.20
C PRO A 147 14.77 -9.55 8.33
N GLU A 148 15.64 -10.54 8.43
CA GLU A 148 15.56 -11.57 9.46
C GLU A 148 15.59 -10.95 10.87
N GLY A 149 14.69 -11.40 11.73
CA GLY A 149 14.62 -10.95 13.13
C GLY A 149 13.99 -9.56 13.32
N LEU A 150 13.43 -8.93 12.28
CA LEU A 150 12.73 -7.65 12.44
C LEU A 150 11.56 -7.80 13.43
N ASN A 151 11.52 -6.91 14.42
CA ASN A 151 10.44 -6.85 15.38
C ASN A 151 9.97 -5.42 15.60
N LEU A 152 9.01 -5.00 14.77
CA LEU A 152 8.37 -3.70 14.87
C LEU A 152 7.26 -3.68 15.93
N SER A 153 7.05 -2.52 16.54
CA SER A 153 5.94 -2.24 17.46
C SER A 153 5.18 -0.96 17.07
N LYS A 154 4.08 -0.67 17.76
CA LYS A 154 3.25 0.53 17.47
C LYS A 154 4.03 1.84 17.67
N GLU A 155 5.02 1.82 18.54
CA GLU A 155 5.90 2.95 18.81
C GLU A 155 6.77 3.31 17.59
N ASP A 156 7.15 2.33 16.76
CA ASP A 156 7.97 2.58 15.57
C ASP A 156 7.24 3.43 14.53
N VAL A 157 5.92 3.27 14.41
CA VAL A 157 5.08 4.10 13.54
C VAL A 157 4.59 5.37 14.24
N GLY A 158 4.78 5.48 15.56
CA GLY A 158 4.52 6.70 16.33
C GLY A 158 3.07 6.89 16.77
N GLY A 159 2.18 5.91 16.62
CA GLY A 159 0.80 5.93 17.14
C GLY A 159 -0.31 6.07 16.10
N GLU A 160 -1.52 6.39 16.58
CA GLU A 160 -2.78 6.34 15.79
C GLU A 160 -3.42 7.72 15.56
N GLU A 161 -2.96 8.75 16.26
CA GLU A 161 -3.56 10.08 16.22
C GLU A 161 -3.36 10.74 14.86
N PHE A 162 -4.24 11.70 14.54
CA PHE A 162 -4.20 12.45 13.28
C PHE A 162 -2.80 13.00 12.96
N VAL A 163 -2.15 13.61 13.95
CA VAL A 163 -0.82 14.22 13.79
C VAL A 163 0.30 13.19 13.59
N GLN A 164 0.07 11.94 13.99
CA GLN A 164 1.03 10.83 13.86
C GLN A 164 0.86 10.08 12.53
N ARG A 165 -0.35 10.08 11.96
CA ARG A 165 -0.65 9.45 10.66
C ARG A 165 -0.34 10.35 9.45
N ARG A 166 -0.52 11.67 9.58
CA ARG A 166 -0.30 12.63 8.48
C ARG A 166 1.18 12.78 8.16
N SER A 167 1.48 13.16 6.91
CA SER A 167 2.86 13.53 6.50
C SER A 167 3.89 12.44 6.83
N TRP A 168 3.47 11.17 6.83
CA TRP A 168 4.34 10.05 7.18
C TRP A 168 5.46 9.93 6.15
N LYS A 169 6.60 9.37 6.58
CA LYS A 169 7.80 9.19 5.74
C LYS A 169 8.01 7.71 5.44
N PRO A 170 7.18 7.09 4.57
CA PRO A 170 7.24 5.66 4.29
C PRO A 170 8.59 5.21 3.71
N ALA A 171 9.21 6.03 2.86
CA ALA A 171 10.53 5.73 2.30
C ALA A 171 11.62 5.68 3.37
N GLU A 172 11.69 6.71 4.22
CA GLU A 172 12.64 6.78 5.34
C GLU A 172 12.40 5.65 6.35
N PHE A 173 11.13 5.31 6.61
CA PHE A 173 10.78 4.18 7.47
C PHE A 173 11.25 2.85 6.86
N ALA A 174 11.01 2.63 5.57
CA ALA A 174 11.45 1.41 4.89
C ALA A 174 12.98 1.27 4.91
N GLU A 175 13.71 2.36 4.61
CA GLU A 175 15.17 2.39 4.65
C GLU A 175 15.71 2.12 6.06
N LYS A 176 15.20 2.84 7.07
CA LYS A 176 15.61 2.71 8.48
C LYS A 176 15.50 1.26 8.99
N HIS A 177 14.46 0.54 8.55
CA HIS A 177 14.17 -0.82 9.00
C HIS A 177 14.62 -1.91 8.01
N GLY A 178 15.38 -1.55 6.95
CA GLY A 178 15.94 -2.50 6.00
C GLY A 178 14.87 -3.25 5.18
N LEU A 179 13.71 -2.63 4.98
CA LEU A 179 12.59 -3.21 4.25
C LEU A 179 12.86 -3.18 2.75
N LYS A 180 12.70 -4.32 2.08
CA LYS A 180 12.87 -4.44 0.62
C LYS A 180 11.53 -4.45 -0.08
N LEU A 181 11.25 -3.51 -0.99
CA LEU A 181 10.01 -3.49 -1.76
C LEU A 181 9.95 -4.71 -2.71
N VAL A 182 8.84 -5.44 -2.70
CA VAL A 182 8.65 -6.68 -3.47
C VAL A 182 7.38 -6.70 -4.31
N GLY A 183 6.37 -5.92 -3.92
CA GLY A 183 5.11 -5.82 -4.64
C GLY A 183 4.45 -4.46 -4.42
N VAL A 184 3.75 -3.99 -5.44
CA VAL A 184 2.97 -2.75 -5.40
C VAL A 184 1.63 -3.01 -6.07
N ASN A 185 0.58 -2.46 -5.49
CA ASN A 185 -0.69 -2.29 -6.17
C ASN A 185 -1.28 -0.94 -5.73
N TRP A 186 -2.21 -0.40 -6.51
CA TRP A 186 -2.76 0.90 -6.17
C TRP A 186 -4.16 1.06 -6.74
N MET A 187 -4.93 1.98 -6.16
CA MET A 187 -6.25 2.35 -6.62
C MET A 187 -6.44 3.86 -6.57
N THR A 188 -7.47 4.32 -7.25
CA THR A 188 -8.00 5.67 -7.06
C THR A 188 -9.31 5.57 -6.29
N CYS A 189 -9.55 6.46 -5.33
CA CYS A 189 -10.80 6.50 -4.59
C CYS A 189 -11.30 7.94 -4.42
N ALA A 190 -12.61 8.13 -4.55
CA ALA A 190 -13.28 9.41 -4.34
C ALA A 190 -14.40 9.31 -3.31
N GLY A 191 -14.89 10.47 -2.85
CA GLY A 191 -16.07 10.54 -1.99
C GLY A 191 -17.29 9.90 -2.67
N ASP A 192 -18.24 9.42 -1.89
CA ASP A 192 -19.44 8.77 -2.43
C ASP A 192 -20.26 9.74 -3.29
N GLY A 193 -20.24 11.03 -2.96
CA GLY A 193 -20.93 12.11 -3.69
C GLY A 193 -20.10 12.77 -4.79
N TRP A 194 -18.85 12.36 -5.00
CA TRP A 194 -17.98 12.98 -6.01
C TRP A 194 -18.51 12.78 -7.44
N THR A 195 -18.48 13.86 -8.22
CA THR A 195 -18.87 13.90 -9.65
C THR A 195 -17.74 14.51 -10.48
N GLU A 196 -17.56 14.01 -11.70
CA GLU A 196 -16.55 14.48 -12.67
C GLU A 196 -16.85 15.85 -13.26
#